data_AF-A0A1J3DQV9-F1
#
_entry.id   AF-A0A1J3DQV9-F1
#
_cell.length_a   1.000
_cell.length_b   1.000
_cell.length_c   1.000
_cell.angle_alpha   90.00
_cell.angle_beta   90.00
_cell.angle_gamma   90.00
#
_symmetry.space_group_name_H-M   'P 1'
#
loop_
_entity.id
_entity.type
_entity.pdbx_description
1 polymer ?
#
loop_
_entity_poly.entity_id
_entity_poly.type
_entity_poly.pdbx_seq_one_letter_code
_entity_poly.pdbx_strand_id
1 'polypeptide(L)'
;KAYTAHVPSFADTWGWVMASDQEFELEVSEIDRRIEERITGDLMYLDASSFLSAASLNKTISLALEKETEVYSEENARFIHGHGVAYPHT
;
A
#
# COMPACT_ATOMS: atom_id res chain seq x y z
N LYS A 1 -1.26 6.09 7.22
CA LYS A 1 -1.77 6.45 5.88
C LYS A 1 -1.79 5.23 4.97
N ALA A 2 -2.96 4.85 4.47
CA ALA A 2 -3.11 3.81 3.45
C ALA A 2 -2.91 4.40 2.04
N TYR A 3 -2.32 3.62 1.14
CA TYR A 3 -2.10 3.99 -0.26
C TYR A 3 -2.12 2.74 -1.13
N THR A 4 -2.47 2.90 -2.41
CA THR A 4 -2.69 1.79 -3.33
C THR A 4 -2.06 2.07 -4.69
N ALA A 5 -1.55 1.02 -5.34
CA ALA A 5 -1.08 1.08 -6.72
C ALA A 5 -1.45 -0.20 -7.48
N HIS A 6 -1.71 -0.06 -8.77
CA HIS A 6 -1.92 -1.21 -9.64
C HIS A 6 -0.61 -1.96 -9.87
N VAL A 7 -0.61 -3.28 -9.64
CA VAL A 7 0.53 -4.16 -9.90
C VAL A 7 0.14 -5.10 -11.05
N PRO A 8 0.60 -4.86 -12.29
CA PRO A 8 0.10 -5.58 -13.46
C PRO A 8 0.22 -7.10 -13.39
N SER A 9 1.32 -7.62 -12.83
CA SER A 9 1.53 -9.05 -12.67
C SER A 9 0.61 -9.70 -11.65
N PHE A 10 -0.02 -8.92 -10.76
CA PHE A 10 -1.02 -9.41 -9.81
C PHE A 10 -2.44 -9.34 -10.37
N ALA A 11 -2.60 -8.71 -11.54
CA ALA A 11 -3.90 -8.41 -12.15
C ALA A 11 -4.86 -7.66 -11.18
N ASP A 12 -4.32 -6.89 -10.24
CA ASP A 12 -5.09 -6.16 -9.24
C ASP A 12 -4.33 -4.94 -8.69
N THR A 13 -5.06 -4.13 -7.92
CA THR A 13 -4.52 -3.06 -7.09
C THR A 13 -4.03 -3.64 -5.77
N TRP A 14 -2.78 -3.34 -5.43
CA TRP A 14 -2.21 -3.71 -4.14
C TRP A 14 -2.22 -2.52 -3.18
N GLY A 15 -2.46 -2.80 -1.90
CA GLY A 15 -2.54 -1.81 -0.84
C GLY A 15 -1.37 -1.93 0.13
N TRP A 16 -0.88 -0.78 0.59
CA TRP A 16 0.13 -0.67 1.64
C TRP A 16 -0.32 0.36 2.68
N VAL A 17 0.21 0.25 3.90
CA VAL A 17 -0.11 1.15 5.01
C VAL A 17 1.18 1.60 5.69
N MET A 18 1.36 2.92 5.81
CA MET A 18 2.36 3.51 6.71
C MET A 18 1.71 3.82 8.06
N ALA A 19 2.35 3.45 9.16
CA ALA A 19 1.93 3.77 10.52
C ALA A 19 3.15 4.23 11.33
N SER A 20 2.94 5.21 12.20
CA SER A 20 3.96 5.82 13.06
C SER A 20 3.25 6.44 14.26
N ASP A 21 3.92 6.47 15.41
CA ASP A 21 3.45 7.22 16.60
C ASP A 21 3.64 8.73 16.43
N GLN A 22 4.43 9.15 15.45
CA GLN A 22 4.61 10.55 15.05
C GLN A 22 3.74 10.87 13.83
N GLU A 23 3.23 12.10 13.76
CA GLU A 23 2.46 12.56 12.61
C GLU A 23 3.31 12.56 11.32
N PHE A 24 2.68 12.19 10.20
CA PHE A 24 3.32 12.23 8.89
C PHE A 24 3.14 13.62 8.28
N GLU A 25 4.11 14.50 8.50
CA GLU A 25 4.22 15.77 7.77
C GLU A 25 4.88 15.49 6.40
N LEU A 26 4.06 15.28 5.37
CA LEU A 26 4.51 15.04 4.01
C LEU A 26 4.12 16.21 3.12
N GLU A 27 5.01 17.19 3.01
CA GLU A 27 4.94 18.21 1.96
C GLU A 27 5.40 17.62 0.63
N VAL A 28 4.66 17.93 -0.44
CA VAL A 28 4.91 17.39 -1.79
C VAL A 28 6.33 17.68 -2.26
N SER A 29 6.77 18.93 -2.06
CA SER A 29 8.10 19.40 -2.44
C SER A 29 9.24 18.72 -1.67
N GLU A 30 8.95 18.17 -0.48
CA GLU A 30 9.93 17.50 0.36
C GLU A 30 10.16 16.05 -0.09
N ILE A 31 9.18 15.41 -0.72
CA ILE A 31 9.32 14.03 -1.21
C ILE A 31 10.34 13.97 -2.35
N ASP A 32 10.16 14.77 -3.40
CA ASP A 32 11.06 14.77 -4.55
C ASP A 32 12.47 15.19 -4.15
N ARG A 33 12.60 16.23 -3.31
CA ARG A 33 13.90 16.65 -2.75
C ARG A 33 14.60 15.50 -2.02
N ARG A 34 13.89 14.75 -1.18
CA ARG A 34 14.46 13.60 -0.44
C ARG A 34 14.83 12.45 -1.37
N ILE A 35 14.09 12.22 -2.45
CA ILE A 35 14.42 11.20 -3.45
C ILE A 35 15.75 11.57 -4.11
N GLU A 36 15.88 12.81 -4.61
CA GLU A 36 17.10 13.31 -5.26
C GLU A 36 18.31 13.26 -4.33
N GLU A 37 18.14 13.62 -3.05
CA GLU A 37 19.25 13.66 -2.09
C GLU A 37 19.70 12.28 -1.62
N ARG A 38 18.81 11.27 -1.61
CA ARG A 38 19.05 10.01 -0.89
C ARG A 38 19.09 8.78 -1.78
N ILE A 39 18.54 8.85 -2.99
CA ILE A 39 18.48 7.73 -3.91
C ILE A 39 19.46 7.96 -5.06
N THR A 40 20.31 6.96 -5.33
CA THR A 40 21.22 7.00 -6.48
C THR A 40 20.50 6.48 -7.72
N GLY A 41 20.43 7.33 -8.75
CA GLY A 41 19.70 7.03 -10.00
C GLY A 41 18.22 7.36 -9.90
N ASP A 42 17.50 7.12 -11.01
CA ASP A 42 16.11 7.53 -11.14
C ASP A 42 15.13 6.45 -10.67
N LEU A 43 14.07 6.87 -9.98
CA LEU A 43 12.95 5.99 -9.67
C LEU A 43 12.06 5.79 -10.90
N MET A 44 11.69 4.54 -11.17
CA MET A 44 10.93 4.17 -12.37
C MET A 44 9.42 4.37 -12.25
N TYR A 45 8.92 4.68 -11.04
CA TYR A 45 7.48 4.73 -10.76
C TYR A 45 7.10 5.80 -9.73
N LEU A 46 7.90 5.96 -8.67
CA LEU A 46 7.53 6.77 -7.52
C LEU A 46 8.20 8.15 -7.58
N ASP A 47 7.37 9.18 -7.63
CA ASP A 47 7.69 10.57 -7.32
C ASP A 47 6.63 11.13 -6.35
N ALA A 48 6.73 12.40 -5.96
CA ALA A 48 5.76 13.01 -5.05
C ALA A 48 4.33 12.96 -5.59
N SER A 49 4.14 13.23 -6.88
CA SER A 49 2.81 13.24 -7.51
C SER A 49 2.18 11.85 -7.55
N SER A 50 2.98 10.84 -7.89
CA SER A 50 2.60 9.43 -7.93
C SER A 50 2.24 8.93 -6.54
N PHE A 51 3.01 9.32 -5.51
CA PHE A 51 2.70 8.98 -4.12
C PHE A 51 1.38 9.61 -3.66
N LEU A 52 1.15 10.89 -3.93
CA LEU A 52 -0.11 11.56 -3.57
C LEU A 52 -1.31 10.94 -4.28
N SER A 53 -1.15 10.57 -5.54
CA SER A 53 -2.19 9.87 -6.31
C SER A 53 -2.50 8.51 -5.68
N ALA A 54 -1.48 7.73 -5.36
CA ALA A 54 -1.63 6.44 -4.68
C ALA A 54 -2.28 6.57 -3.29
N ALA A 55 -1.98 7.65 -2.56
CA ALA A 55 -2.50 7.93 -1.22
C ALA A 55 -3.88 8.61 -1.24
N SER A 56 -4.40 8.95 -2.42
CA SER A 56 -5.74 9.48 -2.67
C SER A 56 -6.67 8.33 -3.05
N LEU A 57 -7.21 7.66 -2.03
CA LEU A 57 -8.07 6.49 -2.23
C LEU A 57 -9.43 6.86 -2.84
N ASN A 58 -10.02 5.93 -3.59
CA ASN A 58 -11.38 6.12 -4.10
C ASN A 58 -12.40 6.12 -2.94
N LYS A 59 -13.61 6.62 -3.22
CA LYS A 59 -14.68 6.76 -2.23
C LYS A 59 -15.03 5.43 -1.55
N THR A 60 -15.13 4.35 -2.32
CA THR A 60 -15.55 3.04 -1.81
C THR A 60 -14.54 2.49 -0.81
N ILE A 61 -13.24 2.50 -1.16
CA ILE A 61 -12.17 2.02 -0.27
C ILE A 61 -12.07 2.92 0.98
N SER A 62 -12.16 4.24 0.81
CA SER A 62 -12.08 5.18 1.94
C SER A 62 -13.20 4.91 2.95
N LEU A 63 -14.44 4.75 2.48
CA LEU A 63 -15.59 4.44 3.34
C LEU A 63 -15.52 3.04 3.95
N ALA A 64 -14.94 2.06 3.25
CA ALA A 64 -14.76 0.72 3.78
C ALA A 64 -13.75 0.73 4.94
N LEU A 65 -12.60 1.40 4.77
CA LEU A 65 -11.59 1.54 5.82
C LEU A 65 -12.12 2.31 7.03
N GLU A 66 -12.93 3.36 6.82
CA GLU A 66 -13.56 4.13 7.90
C GLU A 66 -14.55 3.29 8.72
N LYS A 67 -15.21 2.32 8.08
CA LYS A 67 -16.23 1.47 8.72
C LYS A 67 -15.69 0.13 9.24
N GLU A 68 -14.41 -0.16 9.00
CA GLU A 68 -13.79 -1.41 9.44
C GLU A 68 -13.70 -1.44 10.97
N THR A 69 -14.12 -2.55 11.57
CA THR A 69 -14.15 -2.74 13.03
C THR A 69 -13.34 -3.94 13.48
N GLU A 70 -12.92 -4.80 12.56
CA GLU A 70 -12.18 -6.01 12.87
C GLU A 70 -10.74 -5.69 13.27
N VAL A 71 -10.30 -6.25 14.39
CA VAL A 71 -8.92 -6.17 14.88
C VAL A 71 -8.35 -7.58 14.94
N TYR A 72 -7.28 -7.82 14.20
CA TYR A 72 -6.54 -9.08 14.27
C TYR A 72 -5.78 -9.17 15.60
N SER A 73 -6.09 -10.22 16.36
CA SER A 73 -5.42 -10.61 17.59
C SER A 73 -5.07 -12.10 17.55
N GLU A 74 -4.32 -12.57 18.54
CA GLU A 74 -3.97 -13.98 18.66
C GLU A 74 -5.22 -14.89 18.80
N GLU A 75 -6.30 -14.37 19.39
CA GLU A 75 -7.53 -15.12 19.66
C GLU A 75 -8.44 -15.27 18.43
N ASN A 76 -8.30 -14.38 17.44
CA ASN A 76 -9.19 -14.33 16.26
C ASN A 76 -8.43 -14.27 14.92
N ALA A 77 -7.20 -14.78 14.91
CA ALA A 77 -6.35 -14.80 13.72
C ALA A 77 -7.09 -15.39 12.51
N ARG A 78 -7.14 -14.62 11.41
CA ARG A 78 -7.73 -15.09 10.16
C ARG A 78 -6.64 -15.45 9.17
N PHE A 79 -6.89 -16.52 8.45
CA PHE A 79 -6.02 -16.99 7.37
C PHE A 79 -6.81 -16.93 6.06
N ILE A 80 -6.18 -16.40 5.02
CA ILE A 80 -6.70 -16.53 3.66
C ILE A 80 -6.32 -17.94 3.21
N HIS A 81 -7.29 -18.85 3.23
CA HIS A 81 -7.08 -20.21 2.79
C HIS A 81 -7.11 -20.24 1.26
N GLY A 82 -5.98 -20.60 0.64
CA GLY A 82 -5.93 -20.83 -0.80
C GLY A 82 -6.46 -22.21 -1.17
N HIS A 83 -7.07 -22.34 -2.35
CA HIS A 83 -7.41 -23.63 -2.97
C HIS A 83 -6.23 -24.18 -3.78
N GLY A 84 -5.00 -24.11 -3.25
CA GLY A 84 -3.80 -24.48 -3.99
C GLY A 84 -3.91 -25.90 -4.56
N VAL A 85 -3.92 -26.01 -5.89
CA VAL A 85 -3.79 -27.29 -6.58
C VAL A 85 -2.31 -27.68 -6.60
N ALA A 86 -1.92 -28.60 -5.73
CA ALA A 86 -0.64 -29.26 -5.87
C ALA A 86 -0.69 -30.11 -7.15
N TYR A 87 0.07 -29.73 -8.18
CA TYR A 87 0.30 -30.61 -9.33
C TYR A 87 1.31 -31.67 -8.90
N PRO A 88 0.94 -32.96 -8.84
CA PRO A 88 1.92 -34.02 -8.68
C PRO A 88 2.75 -34.05 -9.96
N HIS A 89 4.06 -33.94 -9.83
CA HIS A 89 4.97 -34.22 -10.94
C HIS A 89 4.82 -35.70 -11.33
N THR A 90 4.12 -35.97 -12.44
CA THR A 90 4.27 -37.21 -13.23
C THR A 90 5.36 -37.05 -14.25
#